data_AF-A0A3M1F615-F1
#
_entry.id   AF-A0A3M1F615-F1
#
_cell.length_a   1.000
_cell.length_b   1.000
_cell.length_c   1.000
_cell.angle_alpha   90.00
_cell.angle_beta   90.00
_cell.angle_gamma   90.00
#
_symmetry.space_group_name_H-M   'P 1'
#
loop_
_entity.id
_entity.type
_entity.pdbx_description
1 polymer ?
#
loop_
_entity_poly.entity_id
_entity_poly.type
_entity_poly.pdbx_seq_one_letter_code
_entity_poly.pdbx_strand_id
1 'polypeptide(L)'
;MGMMSMAQGLVLDWVKKLGYQRDPFEDVIFEPASRMCVGFERAREKINLFLLKGYSFGTIAGESGFGKTILLRWLREQVEAHGGSMRVVLVEDEKNLSDEQRLFSWIVQSLLSVYEKFITRPQEKLSKEELLALVARKVKKRKTLVLVDNGHLLSKGGVELLLRIARMEGAHVIVAGRTKGLHKLPLKAKGVKDDLRITLPKLSADELEEMIRRRIAFVGGQGLFPFDKRRLRTLAGRLKGGPREFLALCREDAIRRSLKVEGPPPVRSDDAGQENKGAKPLIAVNVAPEGEATSRTEEAKEHAPAAKTATEGGEEEGKERGKGSLIKIKLGRRKEIPLDIVPKPEELEDGLDPELYEPFRHEGQKKDAEMLSELVKDIEEVEPAQEEVVVLDDDAEVHEEKEKKRRKHESKSKEARKNDELIQSLVVSKKRRRKK
;
A
#
# COMPACT_ATOMS: atom_id res chain seq x y z
N MET A 1 -28.33 18.10 -11.78
CA MET A 1 -29.23 17.20 -11.05
C MET A 1 -28.48 15.92 -10.71
N GLY A 2 -28.04 15.77 -9.47
CA GLY A 2 -27.51 14.48 -8.99
C GLY A 2 -28.67 13.65 -8.44
N MET A 3 -28.80 12.39 -8.86
CA MET A 3 -29.75 11.48 -8.24
C MET A 3 -29.28 11.14 -6.83
N MET A 4 -29.96 11.67 -5.81
CA MET A 4 -29.80 11.17 -4.44
C MET A 4 -30.33 9.75 -4.40
N SER A 5 -29.43 8.78 -4.16
CA SER A 5 -29.80 7.37 -3.98
C SER A 5 -30.53 7.20 -2.65
N MET A 6 -31.84 7.41 -2.66
CA MET A 6 -32.75 7.28 -1.51
C MET A 6 -33.10 5.81 -1.27
N ALA A 7 -32.08 5.00 -1.00
CA ALA A 7 -32.22 3.61 -0.55
C ALA A 7 -31.36 3.39 0.70
N GLN A 8 -31.66 4.15 1.75
CA GLN A 8 -31.18 3.86 3.11
C GLN A 8 -31.88 2.60 3.61
N GLY A 9 -31.42 1.44 3.15
CA GLY A 9 -31.83 0.15 3.69
C GLY A 9 -31.51 0.07 5.18
N LEU A 10 -32.26 -0.77 5.91
CA LEU A 10 -32.07 -1.01 7.34
C LEU A 10 -30.61 -1.39 7.65
N VAL A 11 -29.84 -0.42 8.15
CA VAL A 11 -28.46 -0.64 8.59
C VAL A 11 -28.52 -1.30 9.97
N LEU A 12 -27.80 -2.42 10.12
CA LEU A 12 -27.64 -3.06 11.43
C LEU A 12 -26.92 -2.11 12.39
N ASP A 13 -27.54 -1.82 13.52
CA ASP A 13 -26.90 -1.10 14.62
C ASP A 13 -25.92 -2.04 15.35
N TRP A 14 -24.68 -2.08 14.85
CA TRP A 14 -23.59 -2.91 15.37
C TRP A 14 -23.32 -2.68 16.86
N VAL A 15 -23.47 -1.44 17.34
CA VAL A 15 -23.29 -1.07 18.74
C VAL A 15 -24.38 -1.73 19.58
N LYS A 16 -25.66 -1.49 19.26
CA LYS A 16 -26.78 -2.04 20.03
C LYS A 16 -26.87 -3.56 19.98
N LYS A 17 -26.52 -4.17 18.84
CA LYS A 17 -26.71 -5.61 18.63
C LYS A 17 -25.52 -6.48 19.01
N LEU A 18 -24.29 -6.01 18.80
CA LEU A 18 -23.07 -6.82 18.99
C LEU A 18 -21.99 -6.13 19.84
N GLY A 19 -22.23 -4.90 20.30
CA GLY A 19 -21.28 -4.13 21.12
C GLY A 19 -20.13 -3.49 20.33
N TYR A 20 -20.14 -3.55 19.00
CA TYR A 20 -19.03 -3.03 18.19
C TYR A 20 -19.21 -1.54 17.87
N GLN A 21 -18.14 -0.76 18.02
CA GLN A 21 -18.13 0.67 17.66
C GLN A 21 -18.26 0.91 16.15
N ARG A 22 -17.86 -0.06 15.33
CA ARG A 22 -18.05 -0.09 13.86
C ARG A 22 -18.04 -1.53 13.35
N ASP A 23 -18.38 -1.72 12.08
CA ASP A 23 -18.39 -3.03 11.43
C ASP A 23 -16.95 -3.59 11.27
N PRO A 24 -16.58 -4.69 11.95
CA PRO A 24 -15.24 -5.26 11.83
C PRO A 24 -15.02 -5.98 10.50
N PHE A 25 -16.06 -6.20 9.70
CA PHE A 25 -16.03 -6.99 8.47
C PHE A 25 -15.96 -6.15 7.19
N GLU A 26 -15.78 -4.82 7.31
CA GLU A 26 -15.53 -3.93 6.18
C GLU A 26 -14.24 -4.30 5.42
N ASP A 27 -14.24 -4.17 4.09
CA ASP A 27 -13.06 -4.35 3.23
C ASP A 27 -12.11 -3.14 3.30
N VAL A 28 -11.79 -2.74 4.53
CA VAL A 28 -10.90 -1.63 4.88
C VAL A 28 -9.79 -2.18 5.77
N ILE A 29 -8.56 -1.71 5.52
CA ILE A 29 -7.41 -1.97 6.39
C ILE A 29 -7.50 -1.00 7.55
N PHE A 30 -7.63 -1.52 8.77
CA PHE A 30 -7.60 -0.71 9.97
C PHE A 30 -6.15 -0.39 10.32
N GLU A 31 -5.87 0.89 10.58
CA GLU A 31 -4.56 1.34 11.06
C GLU A 31 -4.50 1.27 12.61
N PRO A 32 -3.34 0.91 13.20
CA PRO A 32 -2.11 0.48 12.55
C PRO A 32 -2.23 -0.92 11.91
N ALA A 33 -1.76 -1.07 10.67
CA ALA A 33 -1.79 -2.31 9.90
C ALA A 33 -1.12 -3.49 10.63
N SER A 34 -0.13 -3.26 11.48
CA SER A 34 0.50 -4.28 12.34
C SER A 34 -0.47 -5.09 13.18
N ARG A 35 -1.54 -4.47 13.70
CA ARG A 35 -2.57 -5.17 14.48
C ARG A 35 -3.41 -6.13 13.64
N MET A 36 -3.49 -5.91 12.33
CA MET A 36 -4.36 -6.64 11.40
C MET A 36 -3.62 -7.66 10.52
N CYS A 37 -2.29 -7.53 10.43
CA CYS A 37 -1.43 -8.38 9.61
C CYS A 37 -1.21 -9.74 10.33
N VAL A 38 -1.68 -10.84 9.74
CA VAL A 38 -1.69 -12.20 10.30
C VAL A 38 -1.27 -13.22 9.24
N GLY A 39 -0.47 -14.23 9.60
CA GLY A 39 -0.09 -15.33 8.70
C GLY A 39 0.97 -14.95 7.66
N PHE A 40 1.83 -13.99 8.00
CA PHE A 40 2.84 -13.43 7.12
C PHE A 40 4.25 -13.46 7.71
N GLU A 41 4.48 -14.20 8.79
CA GLU A 41 5.71 -14.22 9.59
C GLU A 41 6.94 -14.51 8.70
N ARG A 42 6.91 -15.60 7.92
CA ARG A 42 7.95 -15.91 6.91
C ARG A 42 8.14 -14.84 5.83
N ALA A 43 7.09 -14.10 5.49
CA ALA A 43 7.19 -13.01 4.51
C ALA A 43 7.86 -11.78 5.13
N ARG A 44 7.56 -11.48 6.40
CA ARG A 44 8.22 -10.41 7.18
C ARG A 44 9.70 -10.70 7.39
N GLU A 45 10.06 -11.93 7.77
CA GLU A 45 11.45 -12.37 7.93
C GLU A 45 12.26 -12.15 6.64
N LYS A 46 11.73 -12.58 5.48
CA LYS A 46 12.35 -12.36 4.18
C LYS A 46 12.48 -10.88 3.80
N ILE A 47 11.46 -10.06 4.11
CA ILE A 47 11.50 -8.61 3.90
C ILE A 47 12.57 -7.94 4.78
N ASN A 48 12.67 -8.34 6.05
CA ASN A 48 13.69 -7.83 6.97
C ASN A 48 15.09 -8.19 6.47
N LEU A 49 15.32 -9.45 6.09
CA LEU A 49 16.59 -9.90 5.51
C LEU A 49 16.93 -9.13 4.23
N PHE A 50 15.95 -8.89 3.35
CA PHE A 50 16.12 -8.11 2.12
C PHE A 50 16.58 -6.68 2.39
N LEU A 51 16.01 -5.99 3.38
CA LEU A 51 16.43 -4.64 3.77
C LEU A 51 17.80 -4.64 4.46
N LEU A 52 18.08 -5.62 5.33
CA LEU A 52 19.36 -5.74 6.06
C LEU A 52 20.53 -6.06 5.11
N LYS A 53 20.35 -6.97 4.15
CA LYS A 53 21.36 -7.30 3.12
C LYS A 53 21.51 -6.22 2.05
N GLY A 54 20.69 -5.17 2.08
CA GLY A 54 20.79 -4.04 1.16
C GLY A 54 20.31 -4.33 -0.27
N TYR A 55 19.52 -5.37 -0.48
CA TYR A 55 19.03 -5.74 -1.82
C TYR A 55 18.09 -4.67 -2.38
N SER A 56 18.17 -4.41 -3.69
CA SER A 56 17.55 -3.22 -4.28
C SER A 56 16.20 -3.47 -4.97
N PHE A 57 15.88 -4.70 -5.37
CA PHE A 57 14.61 -5.02 -6.04
C PHE A 57 13.99 -6.34 -5.55
N GLY A 58 12.71 -6.30 -5.21
CA GLY A 58 11.95 -7.45 -4.74
C GLY A 58 10.50 -7.46 -5.25
N THR A 59 9.90 -8.66 -5.36
CA THR A 59 8.45 -8.78 -5.65
C THR A 59 7.67 -9.54 -4.58
N ILE A 60 6.39 -9.16 -4.45
CA ILE A 60 5.39 -9.84 -3.59
C ILE A 60 4.18 -10.24 -4.44
N ALA A 61 4.18 -11.48 -4.91
CA ALA A 61 3.10 -12.08 -5.68
C ALA A 61 1.97 -12.61 -4.77
N GLY A 62 0.75 -12.60 -5.29
CA GLY A 62 -0.40 -13.24 -4.66
C GLY A 62 -1.71 -12.85 -5.35
N GLU A 63 -2.75 -13.67 -5.20
CA GLU A 63 -4.06 -13.39 -5.81
C GLU A 63 -4.79 -12.22 -5.12
N SER A 64 -5.93 -11.82 -5.67
CA SER A 64 -6.72 -10.70 -5.11
C SER A 64 -7.20 -11.03 -3.69
N GLY A 65 -7.07 -10.06 -2.77
CA GLY A 65 -7.45 -10.22 -1.36
C GLY A 65 -6.46 -11.00 -0.48
N PHE A 66 -5.34 -11.52 -1.00
CA PHE A 66 -4.35 -12.32 -0.25
C PHE A 66 -3.40 -11.47 0.65
N GLY A 67 -3.84 -10.30 1.11
CA GLY A 67 -3.09 -9.49 2.09
C GLY A 67 -1.82 -8.76 1.61
N LYS A 68 -1.59 -8.61 0.31
CA LYS A 68 -0.45 -7.82 -0.23
C LYS A 68 -0.40 -6.39 0.31
N THR A 69 -1.50 -5.65 0.19
CA THR A 69 -1.62 -4.25 0.64
C THR A 69 -1.37 -4.11 2.14
N ILE A 70 -1.90 -5.03 2.96
CA ILE A 70 -1.71 -4.98 4.43
C ILE A 70 -0.28 -5.33 4.84
N LEU A 71 0.42 -6.18 4.08
CA LEU A 71 1.84 -6.45 4.28
C LEU A 71 2.72 -5.25 3.88
N LEU A 72 2.39 -4.54 2.78
CA LEU A 72 3.08 -3.30 2.41
C LEU A 72 2.86 -2.19 3.44
N ARG A 73 1.64 -2.03 3.97
CA ARG A 73 1.34 -1.05 5.02
C ARG A 73 2.01 -1.39 6.35
N TRP A 74 2.01 -2.66 6.76
CA TRP A 74 2.80 -3.13 7.89
C TRP A 74 4.28 -2.77 7.73
N LEU A 75 4.86 -3.03 6.54
CA LEU A 75 6.27 -2.74 6.29
C LEU A 75 6.56 -1.23 6.37
N ARG A 76 5.68 -0.40 5.80
CA ARG A 76 5.75 1.05 5.92
C ARG A 76 5.75 1.48 7.39
N GLU A 77 4.80 0.99 8.18
CA GLU A 77 4.67 1.28 9.60
C GLU A 77 5.95 0.92 10.37
N GLN A 78 6.53 -0.27 10.15
CA GLN A 78 7.77 -0.68 10.80
C GLN A 78 8.95 0.23 10.43
N VAL A 79 9.12 0.55 9.14
CA VAL A 79 10.24 1.37 8.67
C VAL A 79 10.11 2.84 9.11
N GLU A 80 8.89 3.39 9.14
CA GLU A 80 8.63 4.73 9.67
C GLU A 80 8.88 4.82 11.18
N ALA A 81 8.59 3.76 11.94
CA ALA A 81 8.84 3.69 13.39
C ALA A 81 10.34 3.63 13.76
N HIS A 82 11.22 3.08 12.90
CA HIS A 82 12.66 2.93 13.18
C HIS A 82 13.47 4.22 12.94
N GLY A 83 13.06 5.31 13.59
CA GLY A 83 13.84 6.55 13.72
C GLY A 83 14.10 7.32 12.42
N GLY A 84 13.35 7.04 11.34
CA GLY A 84 13.48 7.77 10.08
C GLY A 84 14.82 7.61 9.36
N SER A 85 15.62 6.59 9.68
CA SER A 85 16.87 6.28 8.94
C SER A 85 16.63 6.03 7.44
N MET A 86 15.45 5.48 7.12
CA MET A 86 14.94 5.26 5.77
C MET A 86 13.72 6.17 5.51
N ARG A 87 13.41 6.42 4.23
CA ARG A 87 12.19 7.09 3.78
C ARG A 87 11.34 6.09 3.01
N VAL A 88 10.04 6.01 3.31
CA VAL A 88 9.10 5.16 2.57
C VAL A 88 8.33 5.99 1.55
N VAL A 89 8.19 5.46 0.33
CA VAL A 89 7.33 6.00 -0.74
C VAL A 89 6.33 4.90 -1.11
N LEU A 90 5.08 5.05 -0.72
CA LEU A 90 4.02 4.07 -1.01
C LEU A 90 3.17 4.56 -2.21
N VAL A 91 2.93 3.66 -3.17
CA VAL A 91 2.11 3.91 -4.37
C VAL A 91 0.98 2.89 -4.41
N GLU A 92 -0.25 3.33 -4.12
CA GLU A 92 -1.46 2.49 -4.12
C GLU A 92 -2.47 2.85 -5.24
N ASP A 93 -2.50 4.11 -5.70
CA ASP A 93 -3.47 4.57 -6.72
C ASP A 93 -3.18 3.99 -8.11
N GLU A 94 -4.11 3.20 -8.62
CA GLU A 94 -4.06 2.57 -9.95
C GLU A 94 -3.81 3.60 -11.07
N LYS A 95 -4.32 4.83 -10.95
CA LYS A 95 -4.14 5.91 -11.93
C LYS A 95 -2.69 6.38 -12.03
N ASN A 96 -1.92 6.21 -10.96
CA ASN A 96 -0.49 6.52 -10.95
C ASN A 96 0.32 5.36 -11.53
N LEU A 97 -0.14 4.12 -11.42
CA LEU A 97 0.57 2.94 -11.97
C LEU A 97 0.46 2.85 -13.50
N SER A 98 -0.72 3.19 -14.04
CA SER A 98 -1.01 3.09 -15.47
C SER A 98 -0.27 4.10 -16.36
N ASP A 99 0.34 5.13 -15.76
CA ASP A 99 0.94 6.27 -16.46
C ASP A 99 2.33 6.55 -15.87
N GLU A 100 3.38 6.51 -16.72
CA GLU A 100 4.76 6.72 -16.27
C GLU A 100 5.00 8.11 -15.68
N GLN A 101 4.41 9.17 -16.26
CA GLN A 101 4.60 10.54 -15.80
C GLN A 101 3.92 10.75 -14.45
N ARG A 102 2.75 10.15 -14.23
CA ARG A 102 2.06 10.19 -12.92
C ARG A 102 2.82 9.41 -11.86
N LEU A 103 3.28 8.20 -12.16
CA LEU A 103 4.13 7.42 -11.27
C LEU A 103 5.38 8.22 -10.86
N PHE A 104 6.05 8.81 -11.85
CA PHE A 104 7.27 9.57 -11.63
C PHE A 104 7.03 10.83 -10.80
N SER A 105 5.99 11.60 -11.13
CA SER A 105 5.58 12.79 -10.37
C SER A 105 5.25 12.42 -8.91
N TRP A 106 4.52 11.34 -8.67
CA TRP A 106 4.20 10.86 -7.32
C TRP A 106 5.44 10.48 -6.50
N ILE A 107 6.37 9.74 -7.11
CA ILE A 107 7.65 9.36 -6.48
C ILE A 107 8.48 10.61 -6.18
N VAL A 108 8.67 11.52 -7.16
CA VAL A 108 9.40 12.77 -6.99
C VAL A 108 8.78 13.58 -5.84
N GLN A 109 7.47 13.83 -5.87
CA GLN A 109 6.77 14.57 -4.82
C GLN A 109 6.95 13.93 -3.44
N SER A 110 6.91 12.60 -3.33
CA SER A 110 7.13 11.91 -2.05
C SER A 110 8.56 12.05 -1.51
N LEU A 111 9.54 12.38 -2.37
CA LEU A 111 10.94 12.64 -2.00
C LEU A 111 11.26 14.11 -1.73
N LEU A 112 10.39 15.05 -2.10
CA LEU A 112 10.57 16.48 -1.85
C LEU A 112 10.18 16.86 -0.41
N SER A 113 10.95 17.80 0.16
CA SER A 113 10.55 18.51 1.39
C SER A 113 9.34 19.41 1.15
N VAL A 114 8.68 19.84 2.24
CA VAL A 114 7.54 20.79 2.17
C VAL A 114 7.94 22.07 1.42
N TYR A 115 9.11 22.64 1.73
CA TYR A 115 9.66 23.81 1.04
C TYR A 115 9.81 23.57 -0.48
N GLU A 116 10.40 22.44 -0.88
CA GLU A 116 10.63 22.14 -2.31
C GLU A 116 9.34 21.91 -3.09
N LYS A 117 8.33 21.28 -2.45
CA LYS A 117 7.00 21.05 -3.06
C LYS A 117 6.30 22.34 -3.45
N PHE A 118 6.36 23.35 -2.58
CA PHE A 118 5.55 24.56 -2.73
C PHE A 118 6.30 25.76 -3.34
N ILE A 119 7.61 25.89 -3.09
CA ILE A 119 8.39 27.09 -3.45
C ILE A 119 9.29 26.85 -4.66
N THR A 120 10.22 25.89 -4.61
CA THR A 120 11.16 25.68 -5.74
C THR A 120 10.49 24.98 -6.92
N ARG A 121 9.57 24.05 -6.63
CA ARG A 121 8.75 23.29 -7.61
C ARG A 121 9.57 22.68 -8.74
N PRO A 122 10.60 21.87 -8.44
CA PRO A 122 11.49 21.32 -9.46
C PRO A 122 10.74 20.50 -10.53
N GLN A 123 9.63 19.85 -10.15
CA GLN A 123 8.78 19.07 -11.06
C GLN A 123 8.12 19.89 -12.19
N GLU A 124 8.03 21.22 -12.06
CA GLU A 124 7.46 22.12 -13.08
C GLU A 124 8.53 22.69 -14.03
N LYS A 125 9.82 22.58 -13.69
CA LYS A 125 10.93 23.29 -14.34
C LYS A 125 12.00 22.39 -14.96
N LEU A 126 12.18 21.20 -14.38
CA LEU A 126 13.25 20.26 -14.76
C LEU A 126 12.77 19.24 -15.80
N SER A 127 13.67 18.87 -16.70
CA SER A 127 13.51 17.73 -17.59
C SER A 127 13.40 16.40 -16.84
N LYS A 128 12.97 15.34 -17.52
CA LYS A 128 12.85 13.99 -16.94
C LYS A 128 14.19 13.48 -16.42
N GLU A 129 15.27 13.77 -17.14
CA GLU A 129 16.65 13.38 -16.84
C GLU A 129 17.18 14.12 -15.61
N GLU A 130 16.93 15.43 -15.50
CA GLU A 130 17.27 16.23 -14.32
C GLU A 130 16.45 15.81 -13.09
N LEU A 131 15.18 15.45 -13.27
CA LEU A 131 14.35 14.88 -12.19
C LEU A 131 14.86 13.49 -11.75
N LEU A 132 15.36 12.66 -12.67
CA LEU A 132 16.00 11.39 -12.31
C LEU A 132 17.30 11.61 -11.54
N ALA A 133 18.11 12.59 -11.92
CA ALA A 133 19.28 13.02 -11.15
C ALA A 133 18.89 13.56 -9.77
N LEU A 134 17.80 14.34 -9.67
CA LEU A 134 17.25 14.79 -8.39
C LEU A 134 16.83 13.63 -7.49
N VAL A 135 16.12 12.63 -8.03
CA VAL A 135 15.75 11.40 -7.30
C VAL A 135 17.01 10.68 -6.81
N ALA A 136 18.00 10.44 -7.68
CA ALA A 136 19.26 9.79 -7.31
C ALA A 136 19.98 10.50 -6.16
N ARG A 137 20.08 11.84 -6.18
CA ARG A 137 20.66 12.63 -5.07
C ARG A 137 19.86 12.48 -3.77
N LYS A 138 18.53 12.45 -3.83
CA LYS A 138 17.65 12.31 -2.65
C LYS A 138 17.77 10.92 -2.02
N VAL A 139 17.79 9.87 -2.86
CA VAL A 139 17.99 8.48 -2.45
C VAL A 139 19.38 8.29 -1.83
N LYS A 140 20.44 8.81 -2.46
CA LYS A 140 21.81 8.72 -1.92
C LYS A 140 21.96 9.43 -0.56
N LYS A 141 21.28 10.57 -0.34
CA LYS A 141 21.30 11.28 0.94
C LYS A 141 20.53 10.55 2.06
N ARG A 142 19.49 9.77 1.73
CA ARG A 142 18.70 9.01 2.70
C ARG A 142 18.08 7.77 2.03
N LYS A 143 18.42 6.58 2.55
CA LYS A 143 17.91 5.30 2.06
C LYS A 143 16.40 5.38 1.81
N THR A 144 15.95 4.90 0.68
CA THR A 144 14.57 5.07 0.22
C THR A 144 13.97 3.73 -0.16
N LEU A 145 12.83 3.40 0.44
CA LEU A 145 12.04 2.22 0.15
C LEU A 145 10.79 2.62 -0.64
N VAL A 146 10.76 2.25 -1.92
CA VAL A 146 9.61 2.45 -2.81
C VAL A 146 8.75 1.18 -2.79
N LEU A 147 7.55 1.30 -2.23
CA LEU A 147 6.54 0.25 -2.14
C LEU A 147 5.48 0.52 -3.20
N VAL A 148 5.25 -0.44 -4.09
CA VAL A 148 4.30 -0.32 -5.20
C VAL A 148 3.27 -1.44 -5.07
N ASP A 149 2.04 -1.12 -4.67
CA ASP A 149 0.94 -2.08 -4.73
C ASP A 149 0.42 -2.19 -6.16
N ASN A 150 -0.36 -3.24 -6.44
CA ASN A 150 -0.99 -3.49 -7.72
C ASN A 150 -0.07 -3.42 -8.95
N GLY A 151 1.23 -3.69 -8.81
CA GLY A 151 2.26 -3.54 -9.85
C GLY A 151 2.03 -4.31 -11.16
N HIS A 152 1.09 -5.26 -11.18
CA HIS A 152 0.53 -5.83 -12.41
C HIS A 152 -0.20 -4.83 -13.34
N LEU A 153 -0.48 -3.60 -12.85
CA LEU A 153 -1.06 -2.48 -13.61
C LEU A 153 0.00 -1.49 -14.12
N LEU A 154 1.29 -1.69 -13.82
CA LEU A 154 2.35 -0.80 -14.24
C LEU A 154 2.46 -0.73 -15.77
N SER A 155 2.51 0.50 -16.29
CA SER A 155 2.88 0.74 -17.69
C SER A 155 4.31 0.27 -17.98
N LYS A 156 4.64 -0.01 -19.26
CA LYS A 156 6.01 -0.37 -19.66
C LYS A 156 7.05 0.68 -19.22
N GLY A 157 6.69 1.97 -19.33
CA GLY A 157 7.50 3.08 -18.84
C GLY A 157 7.64 3.09 -17.31
N GLY A 158 6.54 2.87 -16.58
CA GLY A 158 6.57 2.77 -15.12
C GLY A 158 7.45 1.62 -14.61
N VAL A 159 7.46 0.47 -15.31
CA VAL A 159 8.39 -0.63 -15.00
C VAL A 159 9.84 -0.22 -15.26
N GLU A 160 10.16 0.35 -16.42
CA GLU A 160 11.51 0.85 -16.73
C GLU A 160 11.99 1.88 -15.70
N LEU A 161 11.13 2.80 -15.28
CA LEU A 161 11.39 3.80 -14.25
C LEU A 161 11.75 3.15 -12.90
N LEU A 162 10.94 2.21 -12.43
CA LEU A 162 11.20 1.52 -11.15
C LEU A 162 12.49 0.71 -11.19
N LEU A 163 12.82 0.08 -12.32
CA LEU A 163 14.09 -0.63 -12.51
C LEU A 163 15.29 0.31 -12.57
N ARG A 164 15.13 1.54 -13.08
CA ARG A 164 16.18 2.58 -12.99
C ARG A 164 16.38 3.04 -11.55
N ILE A 165 15.31 3.27 -10.80
CA ILE A 165 15.36 3.63 -9.38
C ILE A 165 16.04 2.51 -8.57
N ALA A 166 15.71 1.24 -8.83
CA ALA A 166 16.32 0.09 -8.16
C ALA A 166 17.81 -0.15 -8.47
N ARG A 167 18.43 0.63 -9.37
CA ARG A 167 19.90 0.64 -9.55
C ARG A 167 20.58 1.81 -8.84
N MET A 168 19.82 2.70 -8.19
CA MET A 168 20.38 3.82 -7.44
C MET A 168 20.89 3.34 -6.07
N GLU A 169 22.09 3.75 -5.70
CA GLU A 169 22.67 3.48 -4.39
C GLU A 169 21.75 3.98 -3.27
N GLY A 170 21.33 3.09 -2.37
CA GLY A 170 20.39 3.38 -1.29
C GLY A 170 18.89 3.27 -1.64
N ALA A 171 18.54 2.84 -2.86
CA ALA A 171 17.16 2.50 -3.22
C ALA A 171 16.83 1.03 -2.93
N HIS A 172 15.67 0.82 -2.34
CA HIS A 172 14.98 -0.46 -2.26
C HIS A 172 13.63 -0.32 -2.96
N VAL A 173 13.27 -1.24 -3.84
CA VAL A 173 12.00 -1.23 -4.58
C VAL A 173 11.30 -2.56 -4.38
N ILE A 174 10.10 -2.54 -3.80
CA ILE A 174 9.26 -3.72 -3.61
C ILE A 174 7.97 -3.55 -4.40
N VAL A 175 7.72 -4.44 -5.35
CA VAL A 175 6.53 -4.42 -6.21
C VAL A 175 5.60 -5.58 -5.85
N ALA A 176 4.43 -5.27 -5.27
CA ALA A 176 3.39 -6.24 -4.98
C ALA A 176 2.35 -6.30 -6.09
N GLY A 177 1.81 -7.48 -6.40
CA GLY A 177 0.89 -7.65 -7.52
C GLY A 177 0.37 -9.07 -7.72
N ARG A 178 -0.43 -9.27 -8.78
CA ARG A 178 -0.88 -10.62 -9.16
C ARG A 178 0.27 -11.42 -9.77
N THR A 179 0.38 -12.70 -9.39
CA THR A 179 1.43 -13.63 -9.82
C THR A 179 1.65 -13.62 -11.34
N LYS A 180 0.58 -13.78 -12.13
CA LYS A 180 0.62 -13.76 -13.62
C LYS A 180 1.06 -12.42 -14.24
N GLY A 181 1.03 -11.32 -13.47
CA GLY A 181 1.50 -10.01 -13.91
C GLY A 181 2.99 -9.82 -13.63
N LEU A 182 3.44 -10.13 -12.40
CA LEU A 182 4.81 -9.89 -11.95
C LEU A 182 5.84 -10.74 -12.70
N HIS A 183 5.52 -11.98 -13.09
CA HIS A 183 6.41 -12.81 -13.91
C HIS A 183 6.72 -12.21 -15.30
N LYS A 184 5.98 -11.18 -15.75
CA LYS A 184 6.20 -10.51 -17.03
C LYS A 184 7.14 -9.29 -16.93
N LEU A 185 7.60 -8.94 -15.72
CA LEU A 185 8.57 -7.86 -15.55
C LEU A 185 9.90 -8.26 -16.21
N PRO A 186 10.52 -7.42 -17.05
CA PRO A 186 11.69 -7.76 -17.86
C PRO A 186 13.00 -7.69 -17.06
N LEU A 187 13.01 -8.25 -15.84
CA LEU A 187 14.08 -8.09 -14.85
C LEU A 187 15.43 -8.60 -15.38
N LYS A 188 15.47 -9.85 -15.88
CA LYS A 188 16.67 -10.47 -16.49
C LYS A 188 17.21 -9.64 -17.66
N ALA A 189 16.34 -9.24 -18.59
CA ALA A 189 16.70 -8.43 -19.77
C ALA A 189 17.19 -7.01 -19.41
N LYS A 190 17.02 -6.59 -18.15
CA LYS A 190 17.47 -5.31 -17.59
C LYS A 190 18.57 -5.49 -16.55
N GLY A 191 19.13 -6.68 -16.37
CA GLY A 191 20.20 -6.94 -15.40
C GLY A 191 19.80 -6.62 -13.95
N VAL A 192 18.51 -6.69 -13.62
CA VAL A 192 18.00 -6.55 -12.26
C VAL A 192 17.61 -7.92 -11.74
N LYS A 193 18.11 -8.29 -10.56
CA LYS A 193 17.71 -9.51 -9.86
C LYS A 193 16.52 -9.19 -8.95
N ASP A 194 15.57 -10.12 -8.85
CA ASP A 194 14.57 -10.12 -7.78
C ASP A 194 15.10 -11.02 -6.68
N ASP A 195 15.51 -10.39 -5.58
CA ASP A 195 16.13 -11.02 -4.41
C ASP A 195 15.14 -11.34 -3.29
N LEU A 196 13.88 -10.90 -3.41
CA LEU A 196 12.85 -11.11 -2.38
C LEU A 196 11.92 -12.29 -2.70
N ARG A 197 11.38 -12.32 -3.93
CA ARG A 197 10.46 -13.35 -4.48
C ARG A 197 9.53 -13.99 -3.45
N ILE A 198 8.62 -13.20 -2.88
CA ILE A 198 7.58 -13.72 -2.00
C ILE A 198 6.33 -14.06 -2.83
N THR A 199 5.79 -15.27 -2.65
CA THR A 199 4.42 -15.60 -3.08
C THR A 199 3.57 -15.79 -1.82
N LEU A 200 2.57 -14.94 -1.62
CA LEU A 200 1.67 -15.04 -0.48
C LEU A 200 0.71 -16.23 -0.69
N PRO A 201 0.64 -17.18 0.26
CA PRO A 201 -0.34 -18.25 0.22
C PRO A 201 -1.74 -17.72 0.57
N LYS A 202 -2.74 -18.59 0.40
CA LYS A 202 -4.06 -18.38 1.02
C LYS A 202 -3.93 -18.64 2.52
N LEU A 203 -4.49 -17.75 3.35
CA LEU A 203 -4.54 -17.96 4.81
C LEU A 203 -5.30 -19.25 5.15
N SER A 204 -4.75 -19.99 6.11
CA SER A 204 -5.35 -21.16 6.75
C SER A 204 -6.60 -20.79 7.57
N ALA A 205 -7.38 -21.79 7.98
CA ALA A 205 -8.57 -21.57 8.78
C ALA A 205 -8.27 -20.91 10.15
N ASP A 206 -7.13 -21.23 10.76
CA ASP A 206 -6.75 -20.68 12.07
C ASP A 206 -6.17 -19.26 11.94
N GLU A 207 -5.45 -18.94 10.86
CA GLU A 207 -5.05 -17.55 10.53
C GLU A 207 -6.27 -16.67 10.19
N LEU A 208 -7.29 -17.23 9.54
CA LEU A 208 -8.56 -16.55 9.29
C LEU A 208 -9.36 -16.33 10.59
N GLU A 209 -9.35 -17.28 11.53
CA GLU A 209 -9.93 -17.11 12.88
C GLU A 209 -9.21 -16.00 13.65
N GLU A 210 -7.86 -16.02 13.66
CA GLU A 210 -7.02 -14.99 14.28
C GLU A 210 -7.29 -13.60 13.70
N MET A 211 -7.35 -13.47 12.36
CA MET A 211 -7.68 -12.22 11.67
C MET A 211 -9.05 -11.68 12.11
N ILE A 212 -10.08 -12.52 12.20
CA ILE A 212 -11.41 -12.11 12.67
C ILE A 212 -11.37 -11.70 14.14
N ARG A 213 -10.69 -12.45 15.01
CA ARG A 213 -10.55 -12.12 16.43
C ARG A 213 -9.92 -10.74 16.63
N ARG A 214 -8.81 -10.45 15.94
CA ARG A 214 -8.14 -9.14 16.01
C ARG A 214 -9.02 -8.01 15.50
N ARG A 215 -9.80 -8.24 14.43
CA ARG A 215 -10.73 -7.24 13.88
C ARG A 215 -11.91 -6.95 14.81
N ILE A 216 -12.47 -7.98 15.46
CA ILE A 216 -13.52 -7.84 16.49
C ILE A 216 -12.99 -7.09 17.71
N ALA A 217 -11.81 -7.49 18.23
CA ALA A 217 -11.17 -6.82 19.36
C ALA A 217 -10.86 -5.33 19.07
N PHE A 218 -10.41 -5.02 17.85
CA PHE A 218 -10.11 -3.64 17.44
C PHE A 218 -11.34 -2.71 17.50
N VAL A 219 -12.54 -3.22 17.23
CA VAL A 219 -13.78 -2.43 17.26
C VAL A 219 -14.50 -2.46 18.62
N GLY A 220 -13.82 -2.94 19.67
CA GLY A 220 -14.35 -3.03 21.03
C GLY A 220 -15.16 -4.31 21.34
N GLY A 221 -15.23 -5.26 20.42
CA GLY A 221 -15.85 -6.57 20.67
C GLY A 221 -14.94 -7.50 21.48
N GLN A 222 -15.51 -8.57 22.04
CA GLN A 222 -14.78 -9.56 22.84
C GLN A 222 -14.75 -10.93 22.17
N GLY A 223 -13.57 -11.56 22.17
CA GLY A 223 -13.36 -12.91 21.63
C GLY A 223 -13.78 -13.07 20.16
N LEU A 224 -14.69 -14.00 19.90
CA LEU A 224 -15.19 -14.34 18.55
C LEU A 224 -16.70 -14.10 18.37
N PHE A 225 -17.43 -13.64 19.40
CA PHE A 225 -18.88 -13.41 19.32
C PHE A 225 -19.21 -12.45 18.15
N PRO A 226 -20.22 -12.74 17.30
CA PRO A 226 -21.29 -13.73 17.42
C PRO A 226 -20.97 -15.13 16.89
N PHE A 227 -19.71 -15.41 16.56
CA PHE A 227 -19.25 -16.71 16.09
C PHE A 227 -18.70 -17.58 17.21
N ASP A 228 -18.59 -18.86 16.89
CA ASP A 228 -17.75 -19.83 17.58
C ASP A 228 -16.69 -20.36 16.58
N LYS A 229 -15.64 -21.03 17.09
CA LYS A 229 -14.56 -21.57 16.24
C LYS A 229 -15.06 -22.53 15.16
N ARG A 230 -16.06 -23.37 15.49
CA ARG A 230 -16.65 -24.33 14.54
C ARG A 230 -17.35 -23.58 13.40
N ARG A 231 -18.01 -22.45 13.67
CA ARG A 231 -18.65 -21.61 12.67
C ARG A 231 -17.63 -20.95 11.74
N LEU A 232 -16.57 -20.35 12.28
CA LEU A 232 -15.52 -19.75 11.46
C LEU A 232 -14.81 -20.79 10.58
N ARG A 233 -14.49 -21.98 11.13
CA ARG A 233 -13.98 -23.12 10.34
C ARG A 233 -14.96 -23.58 9.25
N THR A 234 -16.27 -23.58 9.53
CA THR A 234 -17.31 -23.89 8.53
C THR A 234 -17.38 -22.83 7.42
N LEU A 235 -17.23 -21.55 7.74
CA LEU A 235 -17.17 -20.46 6.76
C LEU A 235 -15.87 -20.54 5.94
N ALA A 236 -14.74 -20.86 6.57
CA ALA A 236 -13.44 -21.01 5.91
C ALA A 236 -13.44 -22.21 4.93
N GLY A 237 -14.09 -23.32 5.29
CA GLY A 237 -14.29 -24.47 4.40
C GLY A 237 -15.17 -24.18 3.17
N ARG A 238 -15.99 -23.12 3.21
CA ARG A 238 -16.80 -22.65 2.07
C ARG A 238 -16.06 -21.64 1.18
N LEU A 239 -14.93 -21.10 1.64
CA LEU A 239 -14.21 -19.99 1.02
C LEU A 239 -13.50 -20.44 -0.26
N LYS A 240 -13.88 -19.88 -1.42
CA LYS A 240 -13.16 -20.15 -2.68
C LYS A 240 -11.94 -19.24 -2.81
N GLY A 241 -12.11 -17.94 -2.64
CA GLY A 241 -11.06 -16.93 -2.70
C GLY A 241 -10.26 -16.76 -1.41
N GLY A 242 -9.91 -15.51 -1.10
CA GLY A 242 -9.05 -15.13 0.03
C GLY A 242 -9.76 -14.30 1.11
N PRO A 243 -9.00 -13.73 2.06
CA PRO A 243 -9.50 -12.96 3.22
C PRO A 243 -10.65 -11.98 2.96
N ARG A 244 -10.64 -11.25 1.83
CA ARG A 244 -11.73 -10.32 1.45
C ARG A 244 -13.11 -11.00 1.30
N GLU A 245 -13.16 -12.16 0.65
CA GLU A 245 -14.40 -12.94 0.51
C GLU A 245 -14.81 -13.54 1.88
N PHE A 246 -13.84 -13.90 2.72
CA PHE A 246 -14.09 -14.39 4.07
C PHE A 246 -14.71 -13.32 4.97
N LEU A 247 -14.24 -12.07 4.90
CA LEU A 247 -14.85 -10.93 5.60
C LEU A 247 -16.32 -10.75 5.18
N ALA A 248 -16.62 -10.79 3.87
CA ALA A 248 -18.00 -10.72 3.38
C ALA A 248 -18.90 -11.85 3.90
N LEU A 249 -18.40 -13.10 3.92
CA LEU A 249 -19.11 -14.25 4.50
C LEU A 249 -19.35 -14.10 6.01
N CYS A 250 -18.36 -13.59 6.75
CA CYS A 250 -18.48 -13.30 8.18
C CYS A 250 -19.52 -12.20 8.43
N ARG A 251 -19.50 -11.12 7.63
CA ARG A 251 -20.48 -10.02 7.69
C ARG A 251 -21.91 -10.52 7.55
N GLU A 252 -22.18 -11.31 6.51
CA GLU A 252 -23.50 -11.88 6.24
C GLU A 252 -23.97 -12.80 7.39
N ASP A 253 -23.08 -13.63 7.93
CA ASP A 253 -23.43 -14.52 9.05
C ASP A 253 -23.62 -13.79 10.38
N ALA A 254 -22.83 -12.74 10.64
CA ALA A 254 -23.00 -11.87 11.81
C ALA A 254 -24.33 -11.13 11.76
N ILE A 255 -24.71 -10.56 10.62
CA ILE A 255 -26.03 -9.93 10.42
C ILE A 255 -27.14 -10.96 10.67
N ARG A 256 -27.09 -12.13 10.02
CA ARG A 256 -28.08 -13.21 10.21
C ARG A 256 -28.22 -13.67 11.68
N ARG A 257 -27.12 -13.64 12.45
CA ARG A 257 -27.10 -14.00 13.88
C ARG A 257 -27.66 -12.88 14.75
N SER A 258 -27.31 -11.63 14.49
CA SER A 258 -27.79 -10.46 15.25
C SER A 258 -29.31 -10.25 15.20
N LEU A 259 -29.99 -10.79 14.18
CA LEU A 259 -31.45 -10.85 14.08
C LEU A 259 -32.10 -11.83 15.08
N LYS A 260 -31.33 -12.76 15.66
CA LYS A 260 -31.81 -13.79 16.60
C LYS A 260 -31.38 -13.56 18.06
N VAL A 261 -30.59 -12.52 18.31
CA VAL A 261 -30.01 -12.22 19.62
C VAL A 261 -30.35 -10.79 20.02
N GLU A 262 -30.68 -10.60 21.30
CA GLU A 262 -30.92 -9.28 21.89
C GLU A 262 -29.69 -8.85 22.68
N GLY A 263 -28.91 -7.95 22.08
CA GLY A 263 -27.73 -7.34 22.68
C GLY A 263 -26.44 -8.19 22.61
N PRO A 264 -25.30 -7.58 22.96
CA PRO A 264 -24.07 -8.32 23.22
C PRO A 264 -24.26 -9.26 24.43
N PRO A 265 -23.54 -10.40 24.49
CA PRO A 265 -23.56 -11.25 25.67
C PRO A 265 -23.05 -10.47 26.89
N PRO A 266 -23.59 -10.71 28.09
CA PRO A 266 -23.07 -10.08 29.29
C PRO A 266 -21.59 -10.47 29.46
N VAL A 267 -20.74 -9.45 29.64
CA VAL A 267 -19.30 -9.63 29.87
C VAL A 267 -19.11 -10.49 31.11
N ARG A 268 -18.58 -11.70 30.93
CA ARG A 268 -18.23 -12.56 32.06
C ARG A 268 -16.98 -11.98 32.72
N SER A 269 -17.09 -11.70 34.02
CA SER A 269 -15.99 -11.21 34.86
C SER A 269 -14.72 -12.07 34.76
N ASP A 270 -14.92 -13.36 34.53
CA ASP A 270 -13.89 -14.38 34.69
C ASP A 270 -12.93 -14.42 33.49
N ASP A 271 -13.41 -14.04 32.30
CA ASP A 271 -12.62 -13.98 31.06
C ASP A 271 -11.68 -12.74 31.03
N ALA A 272 -12.00 -11.69 31.79
CA ALA A 272 -11.21 -10.46 31.87
C ALA A 272 -9.82 -10.66 32.52
N GLY A 273 -9.56 -11.82 33.14
CA GLY A 273 -8.30 -12.13 33.80
C GLY A 273 -7.18 -12.69 32.90
N GLN A 274 -7.50 -13.18 31.69
CA GLN A 274 -6.53 -13.93 30.86
C GLN A 274 -6.00 -13.21 29.62
N GLU A 275 -6.64 -12.14 29.12
CA GLU A 275 -6.15 -11.45 27.93
C GLU A 275 -5.02 -10.45 28.20
N ASN A 276 -3.81 -10.78 27.73
CA ASN A 276 -2.69 -9.87 27.44
C ASN A 276 -2.01 -9.09 28.58
N LYS A 277 -1.55 -9.77 29.63
CA LYS A 277 -0.38 -9.28 30.42
C LYS A 277 0.96 -9.35 29.65
N GLY A 278 1.01 -10.02 28.49
CA GLY A 278 2.20 -10.16 27.65
C GLY A 278 2.43 -9.04 26.63
N ALA A 279 1.40 -8.25 26.32
CA ALA A 279 1.55 -7.06 25.49
C ALA A 279 2.09 -5.91 26.35
N LYS A 280 3.41 -5.86 26.58
CA LYS A 280 4.06 -4.59 26.98
C LYS A 280 3.57 -3.51 26.01
N PRO A 281 3.09 -2.34 26.48
CA PRO A 281 2.84 -1.25 25.57
C PRO A 281 4.15 -0.95 24.84
N LEU A 282 4.15 -1.16 23.51
CA LEU A 282 5.25 -0.72 22.66
C LEU A 282 5.37 0.78 22.88
N ILE A 283 6.51 1.15 23.49
CA ILE A 283 6.98 2.49 23.87
C ILE A 283 5.97 3.57 23.51
N ALA A 284 5.27 4.08 24.52
CA ALA A 284 4.64 5.38 24.40
C ALA A 284 5.74 6.37 24.03
N VAL A 285 5.77 6.80 22.77
CA VAL A 285 6.65 7.87 22.32
C VAL A 285 6.18 9.11 23.06
N ASN A 286 6.89 9.46 24.13
CA ASN A 286 6.69 10.70 24.86
C ASN A 286 7.05 11.86 23.93
N VAL A 287 6.09 12.28 23.12
CA VAL A 287 6.09 13.61 22.51
C VAL A 287 5.94 14.58 23.67
N ALA A 288 7.04 15.21 24.06
CA ALA A 288 7.04 16.19 25.13
C ALA A 288 6.09 17.34 24.75
N PRO A 289 5.24 17.83 25.67
CA PRO A 289 4.50 19.05 25.45
C PRO A 289 5.47 20.24 25.52
N GLU A 290 5.62 20.96 24.41
CA GLU A 290 6.24 22.29 24.42
C GLU A 290 5.29 23.28 25.14
N GLY A 291 5.52 23.50 26.43
CA GLY A 291 5.28 24.80 27.05
C GLY A 291 6.48 25.72 26.78
N GLU A 292 6.41 27.04 26.98
CA GLU A 292 5.32 27.92 27.40
C GLU A 292 5.75 29.36 27.05
N ALA A 293 4.82 30.28 26.75
CA ALA A 293 5.15 31.71 26.61
C ALA A 293 3.95 32.63 26.88
N THR A 294 3.59 32.75 28.16
CA THR A 294 2.99 33.97 28.74
C THR A 294 4.08 35.08 28.79
N SER A 295 3.83 36.40 28.82
CA SER A 295 2.62 37.26 28.77
C SER A 295 3.05 38.74 28.62
N ARG A 296 2.07 39.68 28.54
CA ARG A 296 2.16 41.14 28.82
C ARG A 296 2.95 42.01 27.79
N THR A 297 2.63 43.28 27.57
CA THR A 297 1.49 44.18 27.93
C THR A 297 0.80 44.70 26.62
N GLU A 298 -0.05 45.73 26.49
CA GLU A 298 -0.57 46.81 27.37
C GLU A 298 -1.97 47.30 26.91
N GLU A 299 -2.47 48.42 27.46
CA GLU A 299 -3.80 49.00 27.20
C GLU A 299 -3.74 50.26 26.29
N ALA A 300 -4.79 50.55 25.50
CA ALA A 300 -5.34 51.92 25.33
C ALA A 300 -6.59 52.02 24.41
N LYS A 301 -7.74 52.28 25.04
CA LYS A 301 -8.80 53.27 24.72
C LYS A 301 -9.36 53.52 23.29
N GLU A 302 -10.70 53.45 23.25
CA GLU A 302 -11.66 54.46 22.75
C GLU A 302 -11.42 55.15 21.39
N HIS A 303 -12.29 54.90 20.40
CA HIS A 303 -13.40 55.82 20.10
C HIS A 303 -14.38 55.30 19.02
N ALA A 304 -15.66 55.28 19.36
CA ALA A 304 -16.81 55.40 18.45
C ALA A 304 -17.04 56.91 18.11
N PRO A 305 -17.85 57.34 17.10
CA PRO A 305 -19.13 56.70 16.72
C PRO A 305 -19.59 56.77 15.24
N ALA A 306 -20.72 56.07 14.98
CA ALA A 306 -21.87 56.37 14.10
C ALA A 306 -21.65 57.18 12.80
N ALA A 307 -22.31 56.86 11.66
CA ALA A 307 -23.77 56.77 11.56
C ALA A 307 -24.24 56.47 10.11
N LYS A 308 -25.56 56.22 10.00
CA LYS A 308 -26.48 56.39 8.83
C LYS A 308 -26.78 55.19 7.93
N THR A 309 -28.04 54.77 8.10
CA THR A 309 -28.92 53.95 7.26
C THR A 309 -29.48 54.72 6.05
N ALA A 310 -30.28 54.00 5.24
CA ALA A 310 -31.05 54.43 4.05
C ALA A 310 -30.24 54.40 2.72
N THR A 311 -30.79 54.02 1.57
CA THR A 311 -32.21 53.72 1.23
C THR A 311 -32.34 52.62 0.16
N GLU A 312 -33.58 52.25 -0.17
CA GLU A 312 -34.01 51.17 -1.06
C GLU A 312 -33.80 51.44 -2.56
N GLY A 313 -33.97 50.37 -3.37
CA GLY A 313 -34.82 50.44 -4.57
C GLY A 313 -34.11 50.45 -5.93
N GLY A 314 -34.60 49.61 -6.85
CA GLY A 314 -34.28 49.68 -8.28
C GLY A 314 -34.08 48.33 -8.97
N GLU A 315 -35.17 47.72 -9.43
CA GLU A 315 -35.12 46.76 -10.54
C GLU A 315 -34.91 47.52 -11.87
N GLU A 316 -34.18 46.96 -12.84
CA GLU A 316 -34.66 46.86 -14.23
C GLU A 316 -33.75 45.97 -15.11
N GLU A 317 -34.36 45.35 -16.11
CA GLU A 317 -33.67 44.57 -17.15
C GLU A 317 -33.08 45.48 -18.24
N GLY A 318 -31.96 45.09 -18.85
CA GLY A 318 -31.42 45.86 -19.99
C GLY A 318 -30.30 45.17 -20.75
N LYS A 319 -30.60 44.73 -21.99
CA LYS A 319 -29.56 44.36 -22.98
C LYS A 319 -28.71 45.59 -23.32
N GLU A 320 -27.40 45.43 -23.53
CA GLU A 320 -26.86 45.54 -24.89
C GLU A 320 -25.38 45.13 -25.05
N ARG A 321 -24.94 45.12 -26.31
CA ARG A 321 -23.62 44.68 -26.76
C ARG A 321 -22.56 45.77 -26.57
N GLY A 322 -21.34 45.35 -26.25
CA GLY A 322 -20.20 45.76 -27.07
C GLY A 322 -18.92 46.24 -26.39
N LYS A 323 -17.83 46.06 -27.15
CA LYS A 323 -16.52 46.72 -27.06
C LYS A 323 -15.67 46.39 -25.84
N GLY A 324 -14.61 45.62 -26.07
CA GLY A 324 -13.59 45.34 -25.08
C GLY A 324 -12.74 46.56 -24.74
N SER A 325 -12.28 46.62 -23.50
CA SER A 325 -11.30 47.59 -23.01
C SER A 325 -9.93 46.92 -22.83
N LEU A 326 -8.89 47.49 -23.44
CA LEU A 326 -7.51 47.10 -23.14
C LEU A 326 -7.14 47.57 -21.72
N ILE A 327 -6.97 46.62 -20.80
CA ILE A 327 -6.35 46.92 -19.51
C ILE A 327 -4.83 47.06 -19.70
N LYS A 328 -4.36 48.30 -19.88
CA LYS A 328 -2.92 48.64 -19.86
C LYS A 328 -2.40 48.57 -18.41
N ILE A 329 -1.91 47.41 -17.99
CA ILE A 329 -1.17 47.28 -16.72
C ILE A 329 0.23 47.89 -16.90
N LYS A 330 0.51 49.00 -16.21
CA LYS A 330 1.88 49.54 -16.09
C LYS A 330 2.72 48.61 -15.21
N LEU A 331 3.55 47.78 -15.83
CA LEU A 331 4.61 47.06 -15.11
C LEU A 331 5.67 48.05 -14.62
N GLY A 332 5.73 48.26 -13.30
CA GLY A 332 6.80 49.01 -12.66
C GLY A 332 8.14 48.30 -12.82
N ARG A 333 9.19 49.05 -13.15
CA ARG A 333 10.56 48.52 -13.25
C ARG A 333 10.97 47.95 -11.89
N ARG A 334 11.29 46.65 -11.82
CA ARG A 334 12.01 46.09 -10.66
C ARG A 334 13.41 46.71 -10.62
N LYS A 335 13.83 47.15 -9.43
CA LYS A 335 15.24 47.42 -9.16
C LYS A 335 16.00 46.09 -9.21
N GLU A 336 17.12 46.08 -9.88
CA GLU A 336 18.08 44.98 -9.81
C GLU A 336 18.68 44.96 -8.39
N ILE A 337 18.70 43.78 -7.77
CA ILE A 337 19.38 43.55 -6.50
C ILE A 337 20.75 42.99 -6.87
N PRO A 338 21.87 43.58 -6.42
CA PRO A 338 23.20 43.03 -6.66
C PRO A 338 23.30 41.63 -6.06
N LEU A 339 23.65 40.65 -6.89
CA LEU A 339 23.93 39.28 -6.47
C LEU A 339 25.40 39.16 -6.05
N ASP A 340 25.75 39.81 -4.94
CA ASP A 340 27.03 39.61 -4.26
C ASP A 340 26.82 39.73 -2.74
N ILE A 341 26.81 38.57 -2.09
CA ILE A 341 27.27 38.22 -0.73
C ILE A 341 26.85 36.75 -0.56
N VAL A 342 27.77 35.84 -0.88
CA VAL A 342 27.71 34.45 -0.44
C VAL A 342 28.70 34.34 0.72
N PRO A 343 28.27 34.13 1.98
CA PRO A 343 29.21 33.91 3.06
C PRO A 343 29.97 32.59 2.83
N LYS A 344 31.26 32.59 3.12
CA LYS A 344 32.10 31.39 3.03
C LYS A 344 31.70 30.37 4.10
N PRO A 345 31.80 29.05 3.84
CA PRO A 345 31.38 27.99 4.77
C PRO A 345 32.42 27.70 5.87
N GLU A 346 33.12 28.71 6.39
CA GLU A 346 34.28 28.55 7.30
C GLU A 346 34.10 29.24 8.67
N GLU A 347 32.95 29.88 8.94
CA GLU A 347 32.66 30.63 10.19
C GLU A 347 31.41 30.07 10.92
N LEU A 348 31.31 28.75 11.05
CA LEU A 348 30.16 28.10 11.71
C LEU A 348 30.53 26.84 12.51
N GLU A 349 31.73 26.82 13.08
CA GLU A 349 32.15 25.86 14.12
C GLU A 349 32.81 26.63 15.27
N ASP A 350 32.00 27.03 16.25
CA ASP A 350 32.43 27.21 17.64
C ASP A 350 31.20 27.28 18.55
N GLY A 351 31.20 26.52 19.65
CA GLY A 351 30.17 26.61 20.70
C GLY A 351 29.13 25.50 20.79
N LEU A 352 29.54 24.22 20.78
CA LEU A 352 28.78 23.15 21.45
C LEU A 352 29.71 22.28 22.30
N ASP A 353 29.31 22.09 23.56
CA ASP A 353 30.07 21.40 24.60
C ASP A 353 30.11 19.87 24.36
N PRO A 354 31.31 19.25 24.20
CA PRO A 354 31.42 17.81 23.95
C PRO A 354 30.92 16.91 25.09
N GLU A 355 30.87 17.38 26.34
CA GLU A 355 30.54 16.52 27.49
C GLU A 355 29.03 16.21 27.63
N LEU A 356 28.17 16.88 26.86
CA LEU A 356 26.71 16.72 26.95
C LEU A 356 26.10 15.59 26.09
N TYR A 357 26.91 14.78 25.39
CA TYR A 357 26.40 13.81 24.39
C TYR A 357 26.81 12.33 24.56
N GLU A 358 27.40 11.93 25.69
CA GLU A 358 27.64 10.50 26.00
C GLU A 358 26.98 10.04 27.31
N PRO A 359 25.76 9.46 27.22
CA PRO A 359 25.54 8.22 27.98
C PRO A 359 24.77 7.11 27.22
N PHE A 360 24.18 7.38 26.05
CA PHE A 360 23.17 6.47 25.45
C PHE A 360 23.68 5.47 24.39
N ARG A 361 24.99 5.34 24.17
CA ARG A 361 25.53 4.60 23.00
C ARG A 361 26.00 3.16 23.22
N HIS A 362 26.26 2.70 24.44
CA HIS A 362 27.12 1.50 24.62
C HIS A 362 26.50 0.20 25.17
N GLU A 363 25.30 0.18 25.74
CA GLU A 363 24.72 -1.07 26.26
C GLU A 363 23.76 -1.80 25.29
N GLY A 364 22.97 -1.09 24.47
CA GLY A 364 22.03 -1.72 23.54
C GLY A 364 22.73 -2.45 22.38
N GLN A 365 23.66 -1.77 21.71
CA GLN A 365 24.30 -2.28 20.50
C GLN A 365 25.17 -3.51 20.74
N LYS A 366 25.73 -3.70 21.94
CA LYS A 366 26.48 -4.91 22.27
C LYS A 366 25.57 -6.14 22.32
N LYS A 367 24.44 -6.08 23.02
CA LYS A 367 23.53 -7.23 23.16
C LYS A 367 22.90 -7.63 21.83
N ASP A 368 22.53 -6.66 20.99
CA ASP A 368 22.02 -6.96 19.65
C ASP A 368 23.10 -7.56 18.74
N ALA A 369 24.35 -7.11 18.82
CA ALA A 369 25.46 -7.69 18.07
C ALA A 369 25.85 -9.10 18.57
N GLU A 370 25.81 -9.34 19.89
CA GLU A 370 26.15 -10.61 20.52
C GLU A 370 25.08 -11.67 20.19
N MET A 371 23.79 -11.33 20.32
CA MET A 371 22.66 -12.16 19.90
C MET A 371 22.65 -12.44 18.39
N LEU A 372 23.02 -11.46 17.55
CA LEU A 372 23.21 -11.69 16.11
C LEU A 372 24.44 -12.58 15.82
N SER A 373 25.47 -12.56 16.67
CA SER A 373 26.65 -13.42 16.49
C SER A 373 26.38 -14.88 16.86
N GLU A 374 25.51 -15.16 17.85
CA GLU A 374 25.00 -16.51 18.11
C GLU A 374 24.14 -17.00 16.95
N LEU A 375 23.17 -16.20 16.50
CA LEU A 375 22.30 -16.51 15.36
C LEU A 375 23.04 -16.74 14.03
N VAL A 376 24.25 -16.20 13.86
CA VAL A 376 25.09 -16.47 12.68
C VAL A 376 25.89 -17.76 12.83
N LYS A 377 26.37 -18.10 14.04
CA LYS A 377 27.07 -19.38 14.30
C LYS A 377 26.15 -20.58 14.05
N ASP A 378 24.90 -20.51 14.48
CA ASP A 378 23.89 -21.55 14.25
C ASP A 378 23.55 -21.76 12.74
N ILE A 379 23.99 -20.86 11.86
CA ILE A 379 23.78 -20.94 10.41
C ILE A 379 25.04 -21.49 9.69
N GLU A 380 26.24 -21.36 10.27
CA GLU A 380 27.50 -21.81 9.65
C GLU A 380 27.77 -23.32 9.82
N GLU A 381 27.09 -24.02 10.74
CA GLU A 381 27.21 -25.49 10.90
C GLU A 381 26.27 -26.33 10.01
N VAL A 382 25.51 -25.70 9.10
CA VAL A 382 24.75 -26.46 8.09
C VAL A 382 25.71 -26.94 7.01
N GLU A 383 26.14 -28.20 7.09
CA GLU A 383 26.94 -28.85 6.04
C GLU A 383 26.31 -28.58 4.65
N PRO A 384 27.10 -28.23 3.63
CA PRO A 384 26.58 -27.96 2.30
C PRO A 384 25.94 -29.24 1.76
N ALA A 385 24.60 -29.24 1.67
CA ALA A 385 23.86 -30.30 1.02
C ALA A 385 24.46 -30.54 -0.38
N GLN A 386 24.90 -31.77 -0.62
CA GLN A 386 25.55 -32.12 -1.88
C GLN A 386 24.59 -31.81 -3.03
N GLU A 387 24.98 -30.86 -3.89
CA GLU A 387 24.23 -30.56 -5.11
C GLU A 387 24.32 -31.77 -6.05
N GLU A 388 23.31 -32.63 -6.02
CA GLU A 388 23.02 -33.48 -7.17
C GLU A 388 22.74 -32.56 -8.35
N VAL A 389 23.73 -32.44 -9.24
CA VAL A 389 23.59 -31.76 -10.53
C VAL A 389 22.69 -32.62 -11.42
N VAL A 390 21.39 -32.52 -11.19
CA VAL A 390 20.36 -33.02 -12.10
C VAL A 390 20.41 -32.13 -13.33
N VAL A 391 21.15 -32.58 -14.35
CA VAL A 391 21.10 -32.00 -15.70
C VAL A 391 19.68 -32.24 -16.23
N LEU A 392 18.84 -31.21 -16.14
CA LEU A 392 17.53 -31.20 -16.77
C LEU A 392 17.71 -30.79 -18.24
N ASP A 393 17.49 -31.73 -19.15
CA ASP A 393 17.48 -31.47 -20.58
C ASP A 393 16.32 -30.52 -20.95
N ASP A 394 16.66 -29.26 -21.27
CA ASP A 394 15.71 -28.20 -21.66
C ASP A 394 14.83 -28.57 -22.88
N ASP A 395 15.19 -29.61 -23.64
CA ASP A 395 14.42 -30.12 -24.78
C ASP A 395 13.08 -30.79 -24.38
N ALA A 396 12.92 -31.23 -23.13
CA ALA A 396 11.73 -31.92 -22.66
C ALA A 396 10.47 -31.02 -22.65
N GLU A 397 10.57 -29.78 -22.15
CA GLU A 397 9.44 -28.83 -22.15
C GLU A 397 9.01 -28.44 -23.58
N VAL A 398 9.99 -28.28 -24.48
CA VAL A 398 9.74 -27.92 -25.88
C VAL A 398 8.97 -29.04 -26.61
N HIS A 399 9.27 -30.30 -26.29
CA HIS A 399 8.53 -31.45 -26.83
C HIS A 399 7.10 -31.53 -26.28
N GLU A 400 6.89 -31.34 -24.98
CA GLU A 400 5.55 -31.41 -24.38
C GLU A 400 4.62 -30.29 -24.90
N GLU A 401 5.14 -29.08 -25.10
CA GLU A 401 4.34 -27.97 -25.65
C GLU A 401 3.97 -28.18 -27.13
N LYS A 402 4.89 -28.76 -27.93
CA LYS A 402 4.60 -29.17 -29.31
C LYS A 402 3.53 -30.27 -29.37
N GLU A 403 3.56 -31.23 -28.45
CA GLU A 403 2.58 -32.31 -28.43
C GLU A 403 1.18 -31.81 -28.00
N LYS A 404 1.10 -30.94 -26.99
CA LYS A 404 -0.14 -30.25 -26.59
C LYS A 404 -0.75 -29.45 -27.75
N LYS A 405 0.08 -28.78 -28.57
CA LYS A 405 -0.36 -28.08 -29.79
C LYS A 405 -0.89 -29.06 -30.86
N ARG A 406 -0.21 -30.19 -31.09
CA ARG A 406 -0.70 -31.25 -32.01
C ARG A 406 -2.05 -31.82 -31.59
N ARG A 407 -2.20 -32.27 -30.34
CA ARG A 407 -3.45 -32.85 -29.81
C ARG A 407 -4.64 -31.87 -29.95
N LYS A 408 -4.40 -30.56 -29.74
CA LYS A 408 -5.42 -29.50 -29.89
C LYS A 408 -5.79 -29.18 -31.36
N HIS A 409 -4.88 -29.43 -32.30
CA HIS A 409 -5.18 -29.31 -33.74
C HIS A 409 -5.97 -30.53 -34.24
N GLU A 410 -5.63 -31.72 -33.73
CA GLU A 410 -6.29 -32.97 -34.09
C GLU A 410 -7.74 -33.04 -33.58
N SER A 411 -8.00 -32.55 -32.36
CA SER A 411 -9.38 -32.48 -31.82
C SER A 411 -10.28 -31.57 -32.67
N LYS A 412 -9.80 -30.38 -33.05
CA LYS A 412 -10.51 -29.46 -33.95
C LYS A 412 -10.76 -30.07 -35.33
N SER A 413 -9.80 -30.83 -35.88
CA SER A 413 -9.98 -31.50 -37.17
C SER A 413 -11.05 -32.60 -37.12
N LYS A 414 -11.10 -33.38 -36.03
CA LYS A 414 -12.14 -34.40 -35.80
C LYS A 414 -13.54 -33.78 -35.62
N GLU A 415 -13.63 -32.64 -34.95
CA GLU A 415 -14.87 -31.89 -34.76
C GLU A 415 -15.39 -31.29 -36.08
N ALA A 416 -14.51 -30.72 -36.91
CA ALA A 416 -14.86 -30.23 -38.25
C ALA A 416 -15.42 -31.33 -39.14
N ARG A 417 -14.77 -32.51 -39.19
CA ARG A 417 -15.25 -33.67 -39.98
C ARG A 417 -16.65 -34.14 -39.56
N LYS A 418 -16.93 -34.20 -38.25
CA LYS A 418 -18.26 -34.55 -37.73
C LYS A 418 -19.34 -33.55 -38.17
N ASN A 419 -19.03 -32.26 -38.22
CA ASN A 419 -19.97 -31.24 -38.68
C ASN A 419 -20.25 -31.37 -40.19
N ASP A 420 -19.23 -31.65 -41.00
CA ASP A 420 -19.42 -31.89 -42.45
C ASP A 420 -20.28 -33.14 -42.72
N GLU A 421 -20.03 -34.26 -42.01
CA GLU A 421 -20.86 -35.46 -42.09
C GLU A 421 -22.33 -35.18 -41.70
N LEU A 422 -22.54 -34.39 -40.64
CA LEU A 422 -23.87 -33.97 -40.21
C LEU A 422 -24.58 -33.15 -41.30
N ILE A 423 -23.89 -32.18 -41.90
CA ILE A 423 -24.41 -31.34 -43.00
C ILE A 423 -24.77 -32.21 -44.21
N GLN A 424 -23.90 -33.15 -44.62
CA GLN A 424 -24.18 -34.06 -45.73
C GLN A 424 -25.42 -34.93 -45.46
N SER A 425 -25.57 -35.46 -44.24
CA SER A 425 -26.75 -36.26 -43.84
C SER A 425 -28.06 -35.46 -43.94
N LEU A 426 -28.03 -34.17 -43.58
CA LEU A 426 -29.19 -33.26 -43.67
C LEU A 426 -29.53 -32.91 -45.13
N VAL A 427 -28.53 -32.76 -46.00
CA VAL A 427 -28.74 -32.52 -47.45
C VAL A 427 -29.37 -33.73 -48.13
N VAL A 428 -28.91 -34.95 -47.84
CA VAL A 428 -29.52 -36.20 -48.35
C VAL A 428 -30.97 -36.34 -47.86
N SER A 429 -31.21 -36.05 -46.58
CA SER A 429 -32.55 -36.07 -45.99
C SER A 429 -33.52 -35.08 -46.65
N LYS A 430 -33.06 -33.85 -46.93
CA LYS A 430 -33.85 -32.85 -47.67
C LYS A 430 -34.12 -33.26 -49.12
N LYS A 431 -33.15 -33.87 -49.83
CA LYS A 431 -33.37 -34.39 -51.20
C LYS A 431 -34.40 -35.52 -51.24
N ARG A 432 -34.42 -36.43 -50.25
CA ARG A 432 -35.44 -37.49 -50.15
C ARG A 432 -36.85 -36.94 -49.90
N ARG A 433 -36.99 -35.88 -49.10
CA ARG A 433 -38.29 -35.20 -48.85
C ARG A 433 -38.84 -34.36 -50.01
N ARG A 434 -38.09 -34.15 -51.10
CA ARG A 434 -38.54 -33.46 -52.32
C ARG A 434 -38.89 -34.42 -53.49
N LYS A 435 -38.79 -35.74 -53.26
CA LYS A 435 -39.16 -36.79 -54.23
C LYS A 435 -40.37 -37.64 -53.77
N LYS A 436 -40.95 -37.26 -52.64
CA LYS A 436 -42.33 -37.59 -52.23
C LYS A 436 -43.12 -36.30 -52.29
#